data_AF-A0A955SH52-F1
#
_entry.id   AF-A0A955SH52-F1
#
_cell.length_a   1.000
_cell.length_b   1.000
_cell.length_c   1.000
_cell.angle_alpha   90.00
_cell.angle_beta   90.00
_cell.angle_gamma   90.00
#
_symmetry.space_group_name_H-M   'P 1'
#
loop_
_entity.id
_entity.type
_entity.pdbx_description
1 polymer ?
#
loop_
_entity_poly.entity_id
_entity_poly.type
_entity_poly.pdbx_seq_one_letter_code
_entity_poly.pdbx_strand_id
1 'polypeptide(L)' 'LWEERDPDLHKAAQEPNARTTHLWFAKLPADLEPGTHEVTIIEKDIYGNTHRASRIFVIPEKESPRSE' A
#
# COMPACT_ATOMS: atom_id res chain seq x y z
N LEU A 1 10.90 26.02 -20.22
CA LEU A 1 11.28 25.50 -18.89
C LEU A 1 10.63 24.13 -18.78
N TRP A 2 11.38 23.12 -19.17
CA TRP A 2 10.94 21.72 -19.12
C TRP A 2 11.18 21.22 -17.70
N GLU A 3 10.12 20.87 -16.97
CA GLU A 3 10.23 20.11 -15.73
C GLU A 3 10.61 18.68 -16.11
N GLU A 4 11.89 18.33 -15.96
CA GLU A 4 12.33 16.94 -15.90
C GLU A 4 11.56 16.26 -14.76
N ARG A 5 10.51 15.50 -15.12
CA ARG A 5 9.93 14.52 -14.21
C ARG A 5 10.95 13.41 -14.06
N ASP A 6 11.55 13.34 -12.88
CA ASP A 6 12.49 12.29 -12.49
C ASP A 6 11.86 10.90 -12.77
N PRO A 7 12.42 10.11 -13.70
CA PRO A 7 11.87 8.81 -14.09
C PRO A 7 11.94 7.75 -12.97
N ASP A 8 12.64 8.02 -11.86
CA ASP A 8 12.76 7.11 -10.73
C ASP A 8 11.71 7.32 -9.61
N LEU A 9 10.75 8.25 -9.78
CA LEU A 9 9.62 8.41 -8.83
C LEU A 9 8.80 7.13 -8.62
N HIS A 10 8.83 6.18 -9.57
CA HIS A 10 8.17 4.87 -9.44
C HIS A 10 9.00 3.80 -8.71
N LYS A 11 10.30 4.00 -8.49
CA LYS A 11 11.16 3.07 -7.72
C LYS A 11 11.17 3.36 -6.22
N ALA A 12 10.56 4.46 -5.78
CA ALA A 12 10.40 4.81 -4.37
C ALA A 12 9.30 3.99 -3.65
N ALA A 13 8.91 2.82 -4.16
CA ALA A 13 8.47 1.72 -3.31
C ALA A 13 9.69 1.19 -2.54
N GLN A 14 10.24 2.07 -1.71
CA GLN A 14 11.43 1.92 -0.90
C GLN A 14 11.26 0.62 -0.12
N GLU A 15 12.21 -0.30 -0.29
CA GLU A 15 12.25 -1.52 0.52
C GLU A 15 12.08 -1.14 1.99
N PRO A 16 11.22 -1.84 2.74
CA PRO A 16 10.92 -1.49 4.11
C PRO A 16 12.22 -1.46 4.91
N ASN A 17 12.61 -0.28 5.42
CA ASN A 17 13.76 -0.16 6.29
C ASN A 17 13.45 -0.94 7.58
N ALA A 18 13.94 -2.18 7.66
CA ALA A 18 13.62 -3.15 8.69
C ALA A 18 14.08 -2.76 10.11
N ARG A 19 14.64 -1.56 10.29
CA ARG A 19 15.22 -1.09 11.56
C ARG A 19 14.24 -0.35 12.48
N THR A 20 13.02 -0.10 12.03
CA THR A 20 12.01 0.59 12.83
C THR A 20 11.05 -0.39 13.49
N THR A 21 11.01 -0.42 14.82
CA THR A 21 10.17 -1.35 15.61
C THR A 21 8.69 -0.97 15.67
N HIS A 22 8.32 0.25 15.24
CA HIS A 22 6.96 0.78 15.26
C HIS A 22 6.27 0.80 13.89
N LEU A 23 6.87 0.18 12.87
CA LEU A 23 6.28 0.07 11.54
C LEU A 23 6.01 -1.39 11.21
N TRP A 24 4.82 -1.64 10.65
CA TRP A 24 4.44 -2.94 10.13
C TRP A 24 4.40 -2.90 8.62
N PHE A 25 4.86 -3.99 8.02
CA PHE A 25 4.86 -4.16 6.57
C PHE A 25 4.08 -5.42 6.23
N ALA A 26 3.10 -5.27 5.34
CA ALA A 26 2.33 -6.36 4.81
C ALA A 26 2.28 -6.24 3.29
N LYS A 27 2.31 -7.38 2.60
CA LYS A 27 2.01 -7.43 1.16
C LYS A 27 0.51 -7.56 0.99
N LEU A 28 -0.04 -6.86 -0.01
CA LEU A 28 -1.41 -7.10 -0.43
C LEU A 28 -1.54 -8.54 -0.97
N PRO A 29 -2.70 -9.21 -0.76
CA PRO A 29 -3.02 -10.45 -1.47
C PRO A 29 -2.88 -10.28 -2.99
N ALA A 30 -2.32 -11.28 -3.66
CA ALA A 30 -1.96 -11.20 -5.08
C ALA A 30 -3.17 -11.25 -6.03
N ASP A 31 -4.30 -11.72 -5.53
CA ASP A 31 -5.55 -12.03 -6.21
C ASP A 31 -6.68 -11.06 -5.83
N LEU A 32 -6.34 -9.86 -5.33
CA LEU A 32 -7.34 -8.82 -5.14
C LEU A 32 -7.84 -8.31 -6.50
N GLU A 33 -9.12 -8.58 -6.75
CA GLU A 33 -9.82 -8.04 -7.92
C GLU A 33 -9.84 -6.50 -7.93
N PRO A 34 -9.92 -5.86 -9.11
CA PRO A 34 -10.16 -4.43 -9.22
C PRO A 34 -11.40 -4.00 -8.42
N GLY A 35 -11.28 -2.86 -7.73
CA GLY A 35 -12.36 -2.32 -6.92
C GLY A 35 -11.89 -1.58 -5.66
N THR A 36 -12.85 -1.25 -4.81
CA THR A 36 -12.63 -0.57 -3.53
C THR A 36 -12.51 -1.60 -2.41
N HIS A 37 -11.41 -1.53 -1.66
CA HIS A 37 -11.09 -2.45 -0.58
C HIS A 37 -10.87 -1.70 0.73
N GLU A 38 -11.11 -2.37 1.85
CA GLU A 38 -10.81 -1.86 3.19
C GLU A 38 -9.76 -2.76 3.86
N VAL A 39 -8.65 -2.15 4.31
CA VAL A 39 -7.72 -2.81 5.23
C VAL A 39 -8.15 -2.46 6.66
N THR A 40 -8.36 -3.48 7.49
CA THR A 40 -8.60 -3.34 8.92
C THR A 40 -7.42 -3.91 9.69
N ILE A 41 -6.88 -3.13 10.62
CA ILE A 41 -5.83 -3.54 11.56
C ILE A 41 -6.46 -3.67 12.94
N ILE A 42 -6.24 -4.81 13.59
CA ILE A 42 -6.61 -5.08 14.97
C ILE A 42 -5.33 -5.42 15.72
N GLU A 43 -5.01 -4.65 16.76
CA GLU A 43 -3.82 -4.87 17.57
C GLU A 43 -4.16 -4.99 19.05
N LYS A 44 -3.26 -5.66 19.79
CA LYS A 44 -3.31 -5.74 21.24
C LYS A 44 -2.02 -5.15 21.80
N ASP A 45 -2.13 -4.12 22.63
CA ASP A 45 -0.96 -3.48 23.24
C ASP A 45 -0.38 -4.31 24.40
N ILE A 46 0.74 -3.87 24.94
CA ILE A 46 1.44 -4.55 26.05
C ILE A 46 0.64 -4.57 27.36
N TYR A 47 -0.37 -3.71 27.50
CA TYR A 47 -1.28 -3.66 28.65
C TYR A 47 -2.54 -4.50 28.42
N GLY A 48 -2.68 -5.08 27.23
CA GLY A 48 -3.78 -5.94 26.84
C GLY A 48 -5.00 -5.20 26.28
N ASN A 49 -4.91 -3.90 26.02
CA ASN A 49 -5.99 -3.17 25.34
C ASN A 49 -6.00 -3.51 23.85
N THR A 50 -7.20 -3.59 23.28
CA THR A 50 -7.38 -3.83 21.85
C THR A 50 -7.64 -2.51 21.13
N HIS A 51 -6.87 -2.24 20.08
CA HIS A 51 -7.05 -1.08 19.21
C HIS A 51 -7.46 -1.53 17.80
N ARG A 52 -8.28 -0.72 17.12
CA ARG A 52 -8.75 -0.99 15.75
C ARG A 52 -8.62 0.27 14.91
N ALA A 53 -8.08 0.11 13.70
CA ALA A 53 -8.02 1.15 12.69
C ALA A 53 -8.36 0.56 11.32
N SER A 54 -8.91 1.38 10.42
CA SER A 54 -9.15 0.97 9.04
C SER A 54 -8.81 2.05 8.03
N ARG A 55 -8.53 1.62 6.79
CA ARG A 55 -8.25 2.50 5.66
C ARG A 55 -8.81 1.92 4.37
N ILE A 56 -9.44 2.77 3.58
CA ILE A 56 -9.95 2.42 2.26
C ILE A 56 -8.86 2.67 1.21
N PHE A 57 -8.73 1.76 0.25
CA PHE A 57 -7.88 1.90 -0.93
C PHE A 57 -8.56 1.33 -2.17
N VAL A 58 -8.05 1.69 -3.35
CA VAL A 58 -8.62 1.28 -4.64
C VAL A 58 -7.58 0.52 -5.44
N ILE A 59 -7.99 -0.60 -6.03
CA ILE A 59 -7.23 -1.32 -7.05
C ILE A 59 -7.87 -0.97 -8.40
N PRO A 60 -7.13 -0.31 -9.31
CA PRO A 60 -7.68 0.03 -10.62
C PRO A 60 -7.86 -1.22 -11.48
N GLU A 61 -8.79 -1.16 -12.43
CA GLU A 61 -8.84 -2.15 -13.52
C GLU A 61 -7.53 -2.11 -14.30
N LYS A 62 -7.03 -3.27 -14.74
CA LYS A 62 -5.89 -3.30 -15.64
C LYS A 62 -6.31 -2.63 -16.94
N GLU A 63 -5.69 -1.50 -17.29
CA GLU A 63 -5.88 -0.91 -18.61
C GLU A 63 -5.51 -1.96 -19.66
N SER A 64 -6.46 -2.32 -20.52
CA SER A 64 -6.13 -3.08 -21.72
C SER A 64 -5.28 -2.18 -22.62
N PRO A 65 -4.13 -2.67 -23.13
CA PRO A 65 -3.33 -1.87 -24.05
C PRO A 65 -4.22 -1.49 -25.24
N ARG A 66 -4.33 -0.17 -25.51
CA ARG A 66 -5.01 0.30 -26.72
C ARG A 66 -4.31 -0.31 -27.93
N SER A 67 -5.03 -1.10 -28.70
CA SER A 67 -4.64 -1.45 -30.07
C SER A 67 -4.73 -0.19 -30.91
N GLU A 68 -3.61 0.26 -31.47
CA GLU A 68 -3.57 1.26 -32.56
C GLU A 68 -4.02 0.66 -33.89
#